data_AF-A0A101G9L8-F1
#
_entry.id   AF-A0A101G9L8-F1
#
_cell.length_a   1.000
_cell.length_b   1.000
_cell.length_c   1.000
_cell.angle_alpha   90.00
_cell.angle_beta   90.00
_cell.angle_gamma   90.00
#
_symmetry.space_group_name_H-M   'P 1'
#
loop_
_entity.id
_entity.type
_entity.pdbx_description
1 polymer ?
#
loop_
_entity_poly.entity_id
_entity_poly.type
_entity_poly.pdbx_seq_one_letter_code
_entity_poly.pdbx_strand_id
1 'polypeptide(L)'
;KNYLGETQIRRLERTVTGYFDYIEDLIERENTFTMEEFSASINEFLAFRKYKILPDKGKISKHMAAARAETEYAEFNKTQKITSDFDREVKRLIEKGGNADE
;
A
#
# COMPACT_ATOMS: atom_id res chain seq x y z
N LYS A 1 -3.55 5.38 5.32
CA LYS A 1 -2.17 5.84 5.60
C LYS A 1 -1.26 5.27 4.53
N ASN A 2 -0.39 6.08 3.93
CA ASN A 2 0.66 5.55 3.05
C ASN A 2 1.61 4.70 3.91
N TYR A 3 1.71 3.41 3.59
CA TYR A 3 2.54 2.44 4.31
C TYR A 3 4.06 2.68 4.10
N LEU A 4 4.40 3.62 3.22
CA LEU A 4 5.74 4.07 2.93
C LEU A 4 5.86 5.55 3.31
N GLY A 5 6.92 5.91 4.03
CA GLY A 5 7.29 7.30 4.26
C GLY A 5 7.77 7.97 2.97
N GLU A 6 7.82 9.29 2.95
CA GLU A 6 8.18 10.09 1.77
C GLU A 6 9.53 9.68 1.14
N THR A 7 10.54 9.41 1.97
CA THR A 7 11.84 8.92 1.50
C THR A 7 11.74 7.55 0.84
N GLN A 8 10.89 6.67 1.34
CA GLN A 8 10.68 5.33 0.78
C GLN A 8 9.91 5.42 -0.54
N ILE A 9 8.90 6.29 -0.61
CA ILE A 9 8.16 6.57 -1.84
C ILE A 9 9.11 7.08 -2.92
N ARG A 10 9.92 8.10 -2.62
CA ARG A 10 10.92 8.62 -3.57
C ARG A 10 11.93 7.56 -4.04
N ARG A 11 12.34 6.64 -3.15
CA ARG A 11 13.21 5.51 -3.55
C ARG A 11 12.50 4.52 -4.46
N LEU A 12 11.22 4.24 -4.19
CA LEU A 12 10.40 3.37 -5.02
C LEU A 12 10.23 3.98 -6.43
N GLU A 13 9.85 5.25 -6.51
CA GLU A 13 9.71 5.98 -7.78
C GLU A 13 11.00 5.91 -8.61
N ARG A 14 12.16 6.22 -8.02
CA ARG A 14 13.47 6.11 -8.68
C ARG A 14 13.85 4.69 -9.09
N THR A 15 13.28 3.68 -8.44
CA THR A 15 13.50 2.28 -8.80
C THR A 15 12.63 1.87 -9.97
N VAL A 16 11.37 2.32 -9.97
CA VAL A 16 10.42 2.10 -11.06
C VAL A 16 10.89 2.79 -12.34
N THR A 17 11.23 4.09 -12.28
CA THR A 17 11.73 4.83 -13.44
C THR A 17 13.00 4.17 -14.00
N GLY A 18 13.98 3.88 -13.14
CA GLY A 18 15.23 3.26 -13.61
C GLY A 18 15.07 1.85 -14.20
N TYR A 19 14.00 1.12 -13.84
CA TYR A 19 13.69 -0.15 -14.48
C TYR A 19 13.15 0.05 -15.91
N PHE A 20 12.29 1.05 -16.10
CA PHE A 20 11.80 1.39 -17.44
C PHE A 20 12.95 1.84 -18.35
N ASP A 21 13.84 2.70 -17.87
CA ASP A 21 15.03 3.12 -18.64
C ASP A 21 15.90 1.90 -19.03
N TYR A 22 16.12 0.97 -18.09
CA TYR A 22 16.89 -0.26 -18.34
C TYR A 22 16.24 -1.17 -19.40
N ILE A 23 14.91 -1.31 -19.35
CA ILE A 23 14.16 -2.13 -20.31
C ILE A 23 14.13 -1.47 -21.68
N GLU A 24 13.96 -0.14 -21.73
CA GLU A 24 13.99 0.63 -22.98
C GLU A 24 15.32 0.43 -23.70
N ASP A 25 16.45 0.59 -23.01
CA ASP A 25 17.80 0.32 -23.52
C ASP A 25 17.96 -1.11 -24.06
N LEU A 26 17.31 -2.10 -23.44
CA LEU A 26 17.37 -3.50 -23.84
C LEU A 26 16.52 -3.79 -25.09
N ILE A 27 15.34 -3.18 -25.17
CA ILE A 27 14.43 -3.32 -26.31
C ILE A 27 15.00 -2.60 -27.54
N GLU A 28 15.59 -1.42 -27.37
CA GLU A 28 16.25 -0.67 -28.45
C GLU A 28 17.42 -1.44 -29.08
N ARG A 29 18.03 -2.37 -28.33
CA ARG A 29 19.08 -3.28 -28.82
C ARG A 29 18.54 -4.55 -29.49
N GLU A 30 17.28 -4.54 -29.90
CA GLU A 30 16.57 -5.63 -30.61
C GLU A 30 16.47 -6.96 -29.83
N ASN A 31 16.60 -6.94 -28.50
CA ASN A 31 16.23 -8.11 -27.70
C ASN A 31 14.70 -8.11 -27.51
N THR A 32 14.00 -8.93 -28.29
CA THR A 32 12.58 -9.19 -28.04
C THR A 32 12.45 -10.08 -26.81
N PHE A 33 11.52 -9.74 -25.92
CA PHE A 33 11.26 -10.48 -24.69
C PHE A 33 9.90 -11.18 -24.77
N THR A 34 9.85 -12.41 -24.28
CA THR A 34 8.62 -13.05 -23.81
C THR A 34 8.19 -12.46 -22.46
N MET A 35 6.93 -12.68 -22.06
CA MET A 35 6.46 -12.20 -20.75
C MET A 35 7.20 -12.86 -19.58
N GLU A 36 7.64 -14.11 -19.76
CA GLU A 36 8.46 -14.84 -18.81
C GLU A 36 9.85 -14.20 -18.64
N GLU A 37 10.52 -13.87 -19.75
CA GLU A 37 11.82 -13.18 -19.73
C GLU A 37 11.70 -11.77 -19.16
N PHE A 38 10.60 -11.06 -19.45
CA PHE A 38 10.30 -9.77 -18.85
C PHE A 38 10.14 -9.88 -17.33
N SER A 39 9.48 -10.94 -16.83
CA SER A 39 9.40 -11.16 -15.38
C SER A 39 10.76 -11.49 -14.76
N ALA A 40 11.64 -12.19 -15.48
CA ALA A 40 12.97 -12.53 -15.00
C ALA A 40 13.89 -11.29 -14.91
N SER A 41 13.82 -10.39 -15.90
CA SER A 41 14.64 -9.17 -15.96
C SER A 41 14.36 -8.21 -14.79
N ILE A 42 13.13 -8.19 -14.24
CA ILE A 42 12.82 -7.46 -13.00
C ILE A 42 13.72 -7.92 -11.85
N ASN A 43 13.85 -9.23 -11.67
CA ASN A 43 14.67 -9.78 -10.58
C ASN A 43 16.15 -9.48 -10.79
N GLU A 44 16.63 -9.56 -12.03
CA GLU A 44 18.01 -9.21 -12.39
C GLU A 44 18.32 -7.73 -12.11
N PHE A 45 17.43 -6.83 -12.52
CA PHE A 45 17.56 -5.39 -12.26
C PHE A 45 17.61 -5.09 -10.76
N LEU A 46 16.68 -5.67 -9.99
CA LEU A 46 16.65 -5.50 -8.54
C LEU A 46 17.92 -6.06 -7.87
N ALA A 47 18.41 -7.23 -8.31
CA ALA A 47 19.63 -7.84 -7.80
C ALA A 47 20.87 -7.02 -8.14
N PHE A 48 20.97 -6.49 -9.36
CA PHE A 48 22.02 -5.56 -9.80
C PHE A 48 22.09 -4.33 -8.89
N ARG A 49 20.92 -3.74 -8.57
CA ARG A 49 20.79 -2.62 -7.63
C ARG A 49 20.92 -3.01 -6.15
N LYS A 50 21.28 -4.25 -5.85
CA LYS A 50 21.49 -4.80 -4.50
C LYS A 50 20.24 -4.80 -3.62
N TYR A 51 19.06 -4.87 -4.21
CA TYR A 51 17.83 -5.15 -3.47
C TYR A 51 17.77 -6.63 -3.06
N LYS A 52 17.08 -6.90 -1.96
CA LYS A 52 16.81 -8.27 -1.51
C LYS A 52 15.58 -8.78 -2.26
N ILE A 53 15.80 -9.73 -3.16
CA ILE A 53 14.71 -10.44 -3.84
C ILE A 53 14.07 -11.40 -2.85
N LEU A 54 12.74 -11.45 -2.84
CA LEU A 54 12.00 -12.45 -2.08
C LEU A 54 11.96 -13.75 -2.91
N PRO A 55 12.66 -14.82 -2.49
CA PRO A 55 12.78 -16.03 -3.30
C PRO A 55 11.53 -16.93 -3.26
N ASP A 56 10.69 -16.75 -2.25
CA ASP A 56 9.50 -17.56 -1.99
C ASP A 56 8.29 -16.67 -1.64
N LYS A 57 7.19 -17.27 -1.21
CA LYS A 57 5.98 -16.54 -0.79
C LYS A 57 6.15 -15.79 0.54
N GLY A 58 7.35 -15.78 1.11
CA GLY A 58 7.62 -15.28 2.45
C GLY A 58 7.03 -16.18 3.54
N LYS A 59 7.20 -15.75 4.79
CA LYS A 59 6.76 -16.50 5.98
C LYS A 59 5.38 -16.08 6.50
N ILE A 60 4.86 -14.95 6.03
CA ILE A 60 3.63 -14.34 6.53
C ILE A 60 2.49 -14.70 5.58
N SER A 61 1.51 -15.45 6.06
CA SER A 61 0.30 -15.73 5.30
C SER A 61 -0.64 -14.52 5.30
N LYS A 62 -1.57 -14.49 4.32
CA LYS A 62 -2.63 -13.47 4.27
C LYS A 62 -3.44 -13.42 5.57
N HIS A 63 -3.77 -14.58 6.14
CA HIS A 63 -4.52 -14.66 7.40
C HIS A 63 -3.74 -14.02 8.56
N MET A 64 -2.44 -14.32 8.67
CA MET A 64 -1.59 -13.71 9.70
C MET A 64 -1.46 -12.19 9.51
N ALA A 65 -1.35 -11.73 8.27
CA ALA A 65 -1.30 -10.30 7.96
C ALA A 65 -2.61 -9.59 8.34
N ALA A 66 -3.77 -10.20 8.05
CA ALA A 66 -5.08 -9.66 8.41
C ALA A 66 -5.28 -9.57 9.93
N ALA A 67 -5.01 -10.66 10.65
CA ALA A 67 -5.12 -10.68 12.11
C ALA A 67 -4.22 -9.62 12.78
N ARG A 68 -3.00 -9.42 12.25
CA ARG A 68 -2.11 -8.36 12.71
C ARG A 68 -2.69 -6.96 12.42
N ALA A 69 -3.22 -6.74 11.22
CA ALA A 69 -3.82 -5.46 10.86
C ALA A 69 -5.02 -5.11 11.75
N GLU A 70 -5.88 -6.09 12.07
CA GLU A 70 -7.00 -5.92 12.99
C GLU A 70 -6.53 -5.57 14.41
N THR A 71 -5.48 -6.23 14.89
CA THR A 71 -4.90 -5.98 16.22
C THR A 71 -4.35 -4.55 16.31
N GLU A 72 -3.53 -4.13 15.34
CA GLU A 72 -2.97 -2.78 15.28
C GLU A 72 -4.06 -1.70 15.13
N TYR A 73 -5.10 -2.00 14.35
CA TYR A 73 -6.26 -1.13 14.23
C TYR A 73 -6.99 -0.98 15.56
N ALA A 74 -7.22 -2.08 16.29
CA ALA A 74 -7.88 -2.05 17.58
C ALA A 74 -7.09 -1.24 18.62
N GLU A 75 -5.76 -1.31 18.61
CA GLU A 75 -4.92 -0.47 19.48
C GLU A 75 -4.99 1.01 19.10
N PHE A 76 -4.88 1.32 17.80
CA PHE A 76 -4.96 2.70 17.31
C PHE A 76 -6.35 3.33 17.56
N ASN A 77 -7.42 2.57 17.34
CA ASN A 77 -8.79 3.07 17.43
C ASN A 77 -9.22 3.46 18.86
N LYS A 78 -8.58 2.91 19.91
CA LYS A 78 -8.87 3.26 21.32
C LYS A 78 -8.68 4.76 21.62
N THR A 79 -7.81 5.44 20.89
CA THR A 79 -7.51 6.87 21.11
C THR A 79 -8.24 7.80 20.14
N GLN A 80 -8.93 7.25 19.14
CA GLN A 80 -9.74 8.03 18.20
C GLN A 80 -11.09 8.35 18.83
N LYS A 81 -11.31 9.62 19.21
CA LYS A 81 -12.67 10.11 19.52
C LYS A 81 -13.43 10.29 18.20
N ILE A 82 -13.96 9.19 17.66
CA ILE A 82 -14.84 9.23 16.49
C ILE A 82 -16.23 9.67 16.98
N THR A 83 -16.42 10.97 17.20
CA THR A 83 -17.75 11.54 16.98
C THR A 83 -17.82 11.85 15.50
N SER A 84 -18.46 10.96 14.73
CA SER A 84 -18.71 11.25 13.33
C SER A 84 -19.56 12.51 13.23
N ASP A 85 -19.26 13.34 12.24
CA ASP A 85 -20.14 14.42 11.79
C ASP A 85 -21.56 13.93 11.51
N PHE A 86 -21.71 12.69 11.04
CA PHE A 86 -22.98 11.98 10.94
C PHE A 86 -23.63 11.77 12.32
N ASP A 87 -22.91 11.21 13.30
CA ASP A 87 -23.44 11.00 14.66
C ASP A 87 -23.87 12.34 15.30
N ARG A 88 -23.12 13.40 15.02
CA ARG A 88 -23.42 14.75 15.50
C ARG A 88 -24.69 15.31 14.86
N GLU A 89 -24.91 15.05 13.59
CA GLU A 89 -26.11 15.50 12.87
C GLU A 89 -27.35 14.66 13.23
N VAL A 90 -27.20 13.34 13.37
CA VAL A 90 -28.27 12.46 13.86
C VAL A 90 -28.70 12.87 15.27
N LYS A 91 -27.75 13.15 16.17
CA LYS A 91 -28.07 13.61 17.52
C LYS A 91 -28.83 14.95 17.51
N ARG A 92 -28.42 15.88 16.66
CA ARG A 92 -29.11 17.17 16.49
C ARG A 92 -30.54 17.00 15.95
N LEU A 93 -30.77 16.07 15.02
CA LEU A 93 -32.10 15.78 14.48
C LEU A 93 -33.02 15.15 15.54
N ILE A 94 -32.49 14.25 16.38
CA ILE A 94 -33.23 13.62 17.48
C ILE A 94 -33.59 14.66 18.56
N GLU A 95 -32.63 15.52 18.96
CA GLU A 95 -32.88 16.60 19.93
C GLU A 95 -33.90 17.63 19.42
N LYS A 96 -33.94 17.88 18.11
CA LYS A 96 -34.90 18.80 17.49
C LYS A 96 -36.30 18.18 17.34
N GLY A 97 -36.39 16.86 17.19
CA GLY A 97 -37.66 16.13 17.15
C GLY A 97 -38.31 15.96 18.53
N GLY A 98 -37.52 15.85 19.61
CA GLY A 98 -38.04 15.74 20.98
C GLY A 98 -38.59 17.05 21.57
N ASN A 99 -38.17 18.21 21.06
CA ASN A 99 -38.68 19.53 21.47
C ASN A 99 -39.93 19.98 20.70
N ALA A 100 -40.54 19.11 19.88
CA ALA A 100 -41.76 19.41 19.13
C ALA A 100 -43.04 18.88 19.80
N ASP A 101 -42.90 18.12 20.91
CA ASP A 101 -44.00 17.48 21.63
C ASP A 101 -44.20 18.01 23.09
N GLU A 102 -43.71 19.22 23.40
CA GLU A 102 -44.11 20.03 24.58
C GLU A 102 -44.67 21.38 24.13
#